data_AF-A0AAV6WIN1-F1
#
_entry.id   AF-A0AAV6WIN1-F1
#
_cell.length_a   1.000
_cell.length_b   1.000
_cell.length_c   1.000
_cell.angle_alpha   90.00
_cell.angle_beta   90.00
_cell.angle_gamma   90.00
#
_symmetry.space_group_name_H-M   'P 1'
#
loop_
_entity.id
_entity.type
_entity.pdbx_description
1 polymer ?
#
loop_
_entity_poly.entity_id
_entity_poly.type
_entity_poly.pdbx_seq_one_letter_code
_entity_poly.pdbx_strand_id
1 'polypeptide(L)'
;MNMLKINNISSGANTVYCNRTSAGPYSHHQSVNLSWLRRDEISGCFHLICKNPRINQRCMEKSGRLKVKGFSEEQEALVTKSWNVMKKNAGDLGLKFFLRIFEIAPSAKKLFKFLNDSDVPLEKNPKLKPHAITVFVMTCESAVQLRKAGKVTVKDSNLKELGSTHFKYGVVDEHFEVTKFALLETIKEAMPEMWSPEMKSAWGEAYDQLAAAIKMEMKP
;
A
#
# COMPACT_ATOMS: atom_id res chain seq x y z
N MET A 1 -39.15 4.94 49.01
CA MET A 1 -39.12 5.72 50.27
C MET A 1 -37.66 5.86 50.68
N ASN A 2 -37.22 7.10 50.94
CA ASN A 2 -35.88 7.56 51.41
C ASN A 2 -34.74 7.53 50.36
N MET A 3 -34.34 8.69 49.78
CA MET A 3 -33.37 9.72 50.29
C MET A 3 -31.92 9.20 50.23
N LEU A 4 -30.91 9.79 49.56
CA LEU A 4 -30.41 11.18 49.36
C LEU A 4 -29.71 11.27 47.97
N LYS A 5 -29.81 12.32 47.13
CA LYS A 5 -29.36 13.73 47.18
C LYS A 5 -27.84 14.01 47.22
N ILE A 6 -27.33 14.39 46.04
CA ILE A 6 -26.44 15.52 45.65
C ILE A 6 -25.05 15.65 46.34
N ASN A 7 -23.96 15.62 45.55
CA ASN A 7 -23.15 16.82 45.27
C ASN A 7 -21.98 16.57 44.31
N ASN A 8 -21.65 17.67 43.64
CA ASN A 8 -20.91 17.83 42.40
C ASN A 8 -19.55 18.48 42.71
N ILE A 9 -18.71 18.65 41.68
CA ILE A 9 -17.59 19.62 41.55
C ILE A 9 -16.14 19.10 41.69
N SER A 10 -15.52 19.11 40.49
CA SER A 10 -14.20 19.58 40.04
C SER A 10 -12.86 18.90 40.32
N SER A 11 -12.16 18.82 39.17
CA SER A 11 -10.76 19.21 38.93
C SER A 11 -9.64 18.33 39.45
N GLY A 12 -9.05 17.59 38.51
CA GLY A 12 -7.62 17.72 38.21
C GLY A 12 -6.68 16.93 39.10
N ALA A 13 -6.27 15.75 38.63
CA ALA A 13 -4.93 15.24 38.87
C ALA A 13 -4.57 14.21 37.80
N ASN A 14 -3.39 14.41 37.20
CA ASN A 14 -2.71 13.44 36.36
C ASN A 14 -2.64 12.07 37.05
N THR A 15 -2.95 11.00 36.32
CA THR A 15 -2.44 9.67 36.70
C THR A 15 -2.06 8.88 35.47
N VAL A 16 -0.75 8.87 35.22
CA VAL A 16 -0.06 7.89 34.38
C VAL A 16 -0.21 6.54 35.09
N TYR A 17 -0.98 5.62 34.52
CA TYR A 17 -0.93 4.22 34.93
C TYR A 17 -0.04 3.44 33.96
N CYS A 18 1.22 3.26 34.37
CA CYS A 18 2.02 2.12 33.94
C CYS A 18 1.47 0.89 34.64
N ASN A 19 0.86 -0.05 33.90
CA ASN A 19 0.67 -1.41 34.38
C ASN A 19 1.41 -2.38 33.46
N ARG A 20 2.49 -2.93 34.02
CA ARG A 20 3.27 -4.04 33.50
C ARG A 20 2.83 -5.26 34.29
N THR A 21 2.15 -6.22 33.65
CA THR A 21 1.95 -7.57 34.20
C THR A 21 2.03 -8.62 33.11
N SER A 22 3.03 -9.49 33.30
CA SER A 22 3.09 -10.94 33.03
C SER A 22 2.78 -11.49 31.63
N ALA A 23 3.79 -12.20 31.13
CA ALA A 23 3.83 -12.99 29.90
C ALA A 23 2.87 -14.21 29.91
N GLY A 24 2.40 -14.55 28.70
CA GLY A 24 1.84 -15.83 28.28
C GLY A 24 2.17 -16.07 26.79
N PRO A 25 2.26 -17.31 26.29
CA PRO A 25 2.96 -17.62 25.05
C PRO A 25 2.04 -17.61 23.82
N TYR A 26 2.63 -17.34 22.65
CA TYR A 26 2.07 -17.47 21.29
C TYR A 26 1.08 -16.40 20.80
N SER A 27 1.63 -15.35 20.19
CA SER A 27 1.55 -15.05 18.75
C SER A 27 1.87 -13.57 18.56
N HIS A 28 3.05 -13.26 18.02
CA HIS A 28 3.40 -11.90 17.63
C HIS A 28 2.60 -11.52 16.38
N HIS A 29 1.32 -11.17 16.55
CA HIS A 29 0.67 -10.29 15.58
C HIS A 29 1.21 -8.89 15.87
N GLN A 30 2.27 -8.49 15.15
CA GLN A 30 2.62 -7.08 15.08
C GLN A 30 1.39 -6.34 14.56
N SER A 31 0.77 -5.57 15.44
CA SER A 31 -0.30 -4.63 15.07
C SER A 31 0.33 -3.57 14.17
N VAL A 32 0.24 -3.78 12.86
CA VAL A 32 0.60 -2.76 11.87
C VAL A 32 -0.48 -1.68 11.94
N ASN A 33 -0.17 -0.60 12.66
CA ASN A 33 -1.03 0.58 12.71
C ASN A 33 -0.93 1.31 11.36
N LEU A 34 -1.73 0.86 10.40
CA LEU A 34 -1.86 1.47 9.08
C LEU A 34 -3.00 2.46 9.15
N SER A 35 -2.68 3.73 8.93
CA SER A 35 -3.61 4.83 9.18
C SER A 35 -4.88 4.76 8.30
N TRP A 36 -4.84 4.00 7.20
CA TRP A 36 -5.92 3.75 6.24
C TRP A 36 -6.67 2.43 6.47
N LEU A 37 -6.31 1.63 7.49
CA LEU A 37 -7.07 0.47 7.93
C LEU A 37 -7.75 0.74 9.27
N ARG A 38 -9.04 0.46 9.37
CA ARG A 38 -9.74 0.33 10.65
C ARG A 38 -10.14 -1.12 10.85
N ARG A 39 -9.80 -1.69 12.01
CA ARG A 39 -10.36 -2.97 12.42
C ARG A 39 -11.78 -2.75 12.92
N ASP A 40 -12.74 -3.47 12.36
CA ASP A 40 -14.08 -3.59 12.92
C ASP A 40 -14.02 -4.52 14.14
N GLU A 41 -14.41 -4.01 15.32
CA GLU A 41 -14.37 -4.77 16.58
C GLU A 41 -15.40 -5.90 16.62
N ILE A 42 -16.45 -5.83 15.79
CA ILE A 42 -17.54 -6.82 15.76
C ILE A 42 -17.21 -7.96 14.79
N SER A 43 -16.71 -7.64 13.58
CA SER A 43 -16.42 -8.64 12.56
C SER A 43 -14.95 -9.09 12.52
N GLY A 44 -14.05 -8.38 13.21
CA GLY A 44 -12.60 -8.59 13.10
C GLY A 44 -12.02 -8.23 11.73
N CYS A 45 -12.84 -7.74 10.79
CA CYS A 45 -12.45 -7.44 9.43
C CYS A 45 -11.80 -6.05 9.35
N PHE A 46 -10.81 -5.90 8.47
CA PHE A 46 -10.23 -4.58 8.21
C PHE A 46 -11.03 -3.86 7.12
N HIS A 47 -11.43 -2.62 7.43
CA HIS A 47 -12.08 -1.72 6.50
C HIS A 47 -11.11 -0.62 6.06
N LEU A 48 -11.13 -0.29 4.77
CA LEU A 48 -10.37 0.83 4.22
C LEU A 48 -11.06 2.14 4.63
N ILE A 49 -10.32 3.02 5.31
CA ILE A 49 -10.82 4.35 5.66
C ILE A 49 -10.50 5.28 4.50
N CYS A 50 -11.54 5.85 3.89
CA CYS A 50 -11.34 6.90 2.91
C CYS A 50 -10.73 8.14 3.56
N LYS A 51 -9.49 8.48 3.21
CA LYS A 51 -8.82 9.69 3.70
C LYS A 51 -8.71 10.69 2.57
N ASN A 52 -9.84 11.29 2.22
CA ASN A 52 -9.85 12.36 1.24
C ASN A 52 -9.98 13.73 1.93
N PRO A 53 -8.88 14.38 2.33
CA PRO A 53 -8.91 15.82 2.54
C PRO A 53 -8.94 16.47 1.16
N ARG A 54 -10.01 17.21 0.85
CA ARG A 54 -10.00 18.16 -0.28
C ARG A 54 -8.81 19.09 -0.07
N ILE A 55 -7.77 18.95 -0.89
CA ILE A 55 -6.61 19.84 -0.85
C ILE A 55 -7.10 21.20 -1.32
N ASN A 56 -7.37 22.10 -0.37
CA ASN A 56 -7.65 23.50 -0.67
C ASN A 56 -6.31 24.18 -0.95
N GLN A 57 -6.13 24.71 -2.16
CA GLN A 57 -4.86 25.16 -2.74
C GLN A 57 -4.36 26.51 -2.19
N ARG A 58 -4.59 26.81 -0.90
CA ARG A 58 -4.08 28.00 -0.22
C ARG A 58 -3.39 27.61 1.07
N CYS A 59 -2.10 27.30 0.96
CA CYS A 59 -1.02 27.68 1.88
C CYS A 59 0.18 26.77 1.60
N MET A 60 1.03 27.20 0.66
CA MET A 60 2.43 26.81 0.66
C MET A 60 3.26 28.08 0.61
N GLU A 61 3.63 28.56 1.79
CA GLU A 61 4.70 29.55 1.93
C GLU A 61 6.00 28.92 1.44
N LYS A 62 6.69 29.64 0.56
CA LYS A 62 7.96 29.23 -0.04
C LYS A 62 9.03 29.19 1.07
N SER A 63 9.37 27.98 1.52
CA SER A 63 10.53 27.76 2.38
C SER A 63 11.51 26.81 1.71
N GLY A 64 12.72 27.32 1.48
CA GLY A 64 13.93 26.55 1.21
C GLY A 64 14.01 25.89 -0.16
N ARG A 65 15.15 26.06 -0.84
CA ARG A 65 15.52 25.26 -2.02
C ARG A 65 15.66 23.80 -1.58
N LEU A 66 14.56 23.06 -1.52
CA LEU A 66 14.59 21.60 -1.36
C LEU A 66 15.44 21.08 -2.52
N LYS A 67 16.60 20.47 -2.21
CA LYS A 67 17.29 19.64 -3.20
C LYS A 67 16.31 18.51 -3.53
N VAL A 68 15.54 18.66 -4.59
CA VAL A 68 14.83 17.55 -5.23
C VAL A 68 15.94 16.65 -5.76
N LYS A 69 16.44 15.75 -4.93
CA LYS A 69 17.33 14.68 -5.39
C LYS A 69 16.44 13.77 -6.21
N GLY A 70 16.66 13.76 -7.52
CA GLY A 70 16.03 12.78 -8.39
C GLY A 70 16.44 11.36 -7.99
N PHE A 71 15.65 10.40 -8.43
CA PHE A 71 15.87 8.98 -8.18
C PHE A 71 17.32 8.58 -8.51
N SER A 72 18.03 8.03 -7.52
CA SER A 72 19.48 7.83 -7.59
C SER A 72 19.86 6.54 -8.31
N GLU A 73 21.14 6.41 -8.66
CA GLU A 73 21.69 5.19 -9.26
C GLU A 73 21.63 4.01 -8.29
N GLU A 74 21.86 4.26 -7.01
CA GLU A 74 21.75 3.26 -5.94
C GLU A 74 20.30 2.79 -5.79
N GLN A 75 19.33 3.70 -5.85
CA GLN A 75 17.91 3.34 -5.81
C GLN A 75 17.52 2.47 -7.01
N GLU A 76 17.95 2.83 -8.23
CA GLU A 76 17.73 2.00 -9.43
C GLU A 76 18.39 0.64 -9.28
N ALA A 77 19.64 0.59 -8.80
CA ALA A 77 20.37 -0.66 -8.61
C ALA A 77 19.67 -1.58 -7.61
N LEU A 78 19.15 -1.05 -6.50
CA LEU A 78 18.41 -1.85 -5.52
C LEU A 78 17.15 -2.47 -6.14
N VAL A 79 16.37 -1.68 -6.88
CA VAL A 79 15.14 -2.17 -7.54
C VAL A 79 15.46 -3.19 -8.62
N THR A 80 16.36 -2.86 -9.55
CA THR A 80 16.69 -3.72 -10.70
C THR A 80 17.39 -5.02 -10.29
N LYS A 81 18.35 -4.97 -9.35
CA LYS A 81 19.04 -6.18 -8.88
C LYS A 81 18.08 -7.11 -8.13
N SER A 82 17.27 -6.58 -7.22
CA SER A 82 16.31 -7.39 -6.48
C SER A 82 15.22 -7.97 -7.41
N TRP A 83 14.72 -7.19 -8.36
CA TRP A 83 13.78 -7.70 -9.37
C TRP A 83 14.38 -8.81 -10.22
N ASN A 84 15.65 -8.69 -10.63
CA ASN A 84 16.34 -9.73 -11.41
C ASN A 84 16.47 -11.07 -10.67
N VAL A 85 16.50 -11.05 -9.33
CA VAL A 85 16.45 -12.27 -8.52
C VAL A 85 15.01 -12.77 -8.43
N MET A 86 14.07 -11.90 -8.03
CA MET A 86 12.66 -12.24 -7.81
C MET A 86 11.95 -12.77 -9.06
N LYS A 87 12.28 -12.24 -10.25
CA LYS A 87 11.59 -12.58 -11.50
C LYS A 87 11.66 -14.07 -11.87
N LYS A 88 12.64 -14.81 -11.35
CA LYS A 88 12.77 -16.27 -11.53
C LYS A 88 11.58 -17.02 -10.97
N ASN A 89 10.94 -16.48 -9.92
CA ASN A 89 9.75 -17.03 -9.25
C ASN A 89 8.56 -16.07 -9.32
N ALA A 90 8.48 -15.24 -10.37
CA ALA A 90 7.51 -14.14 -10.48
C ALA A 90 6.05 -14.59 -10.35
N GLY A 91 5.72 -15.78 -10.87
CA GLY A 91 4.34 -16.31 -10.79
C GLY A 91 3.88 -16.57 -9.36
N ASP A 92 4.74 -17.11 -8.51
CA ASP A 92 4.39 -17.44 -7.13
C ASP A 92 4.47 -16.22 -6.22
N LEU A 93 5.42 -15.32 -6.48
CA LEU A 93 5.46 -14.00 -5.82
C LEU A 93 4.22 -13.17 -6.17
N GLY A 94 3.81 -13.19 -7.43
CA GLY A 94 2.60 -12.51 -7.88
C GLY A 94 1.34 -13.05 -7.19
N LEU A 95 1.25 -14.36 -7.01
CA LEU A 95 0.16 -14.97 -6.25
C LEU A 95 0.19 -14.54 -4.77
N LYS A 96 1.33 -14.64 -4.08
CA LYS A 96 1.48 -14.21 -2.69
C LYS A 96 1.10 -12.73 -2.51
N PHE A 97 1.55 -11.88 -3.42
CA PHE A 97 1.23 -10.46 -3.45
C PHE A 97 -0.28 -10.20 -3.48
N PHE A 98 -1.02 -10.88 -4.37
CA PHE A 98 -2.47 -10.70 -4.47
C PHE A 98 -3.24 -11.30 -3.29
N LEU A 99 -2.82 -12.46 -2.79
CA LEU A 99 -3.40 -13.03 -1.57
C LEU A 99 -3.29 -12.06 -0.40
N ARG A 100 -2.14 -11.37 -0.27
CA ARG A 100 -1.92 -10.35 0.75
C ARG A 100 -2.81 -9.12 0.57
N ILE A 101 -2.99 -8.63 -0.66
CA ILE A 101 -3.96 -7.54 -0.93
C ILE A 101 -5.34 -7.93 -0.43
N PHE A 102 -5.78 -9.16 -0.71
CA PHE A 102 -7.10 -9.65 -0.36
C PHE A 102 -7.26 -10.01 1.12
N GLU A 103 -6.18 -10.33 1.82
CA GLU A 103 -6.16 -10.49 3.26
C GLU A 103 -6.36 -9.13 3.95
N ILE A 104 -5.69 -8.08 3.45
CA ILE A 104 -5.78 -6.72 4.01
C ILE A 104 -7.10 -6.05 3.66
N ALA A 105 -7.54 -6.19 2.41
CA ALA A 105 -8.76 -5.58 1.88
C ALA A 105 -9.60 -6.62 1.12
N PRO A 106 -10.38 -7.47 1.83
CA PRO A 106 -11.20 -8.49 1.19
C PRO A 106 -12.19 -7.93 0.16
N SER A 107 -12.67 -6.70 0.36
CA SER A 107 -13.54 -6.00 -0.58
C SER A 107 -12.90 -5.76 -1.95
N ALA A 108 -11.57 -5.66 -2.04
CA ALA A 108 -10.85 -5.43 -3.29
C ALA A 108 -11.03 -6.59 -4.29
N LYS A 109 -11.34 -7.81 -3.82
CA LYS A 109 -11.69 -8.94 -4.70
C LYS A 109 -12.80 -8.58 -5.69
N LYS A 110 -13.78 -7.77 -5.25
CA LYS A 110 -14.95 -7.38 -6.06
C LYS A 110 -14.61 -6.56 -7.29
N LEU A 111 -13.45 -5.88 -7.27
CA LEU A 111 -12.94 -5.07 -8.39
C LEU A 111 -12.44 -5.95 -9.54
N PHE A 112 -11.99 -7.17 -9.23
CA PHE A 112 -11.55 -8.15 -10.20
C PHE A 112 -12.74 -8.97 -10.66
N LYS A 113 -13.47 -8.51 -11.68
CA LYS A 113 -14.66 -9.21 -12.20
C LYS A 113 -14.43 -10.69 -12.52
N PHE A 114 -13.22 -11.06 -12.93
CA PHE A 114 -12.86 -12.46 -13.20
C PHE A 114 -12.75 -13.34 -11.94
N LEU A 115 -12.86 -12.76 -10.74
CA LEU A 115 -12.90 -13.44 -9.44
C LEU A 115 -14.32 -13.54 -8.85
N ASN A 116 -15.29 -12.74 -9.33
CA ASN A 116 -16.60 -12.61 -8.67
C ASN A 116 -17.46 -13.88 -8.79
N ASP A 117 -17.31 -14.65 -9.87
CA ASP A 117 -18.12 -15.84 -10.16
C ASP A 117 -17.24 -17.09 -10.36
N SER A 118 -16.06 -17.12 -9.75
CA SER A 118 -15.13 -18.22 -9.91
C SER A 118 -15.11 -19.11 -8.67
N ASP A 119 -15.61 -20.34 -8.81
CA ASP A 119 -15.41 -21.41 -7.82
C ASP A 119 -13.94 -21.91 -7.79
N VAL A 120 -13.09 -21.34 -8.65
CA VAL A 120 -11.67 -21.68 -8.73
C VAL A 120 -10.94 -20.97 -7.58
N PRO A 121 -10.21 -21.73 -6.73
CA PRO A 121 -9.32 -21.13 -5.74
C PRO A 121 -8.41 -20.07 -6.37
N LEU A 122 -8.17 -18.97 -5.66
CA LEU A 122 -7.41 -17.82 -6.19
C LEU A 122 -6.05 -18.22 -6.78
N GLU A 123 -5.42 -19.21 -6.17
CA GLU A 123 -4.13 -19.80 -6.54
C GLU A 123 -4.15 -20.48 -7.91
N LYS A 124 -5.32 -20.96 -8.32
CA LYS A 124 -5.55 -21.66 -9.59
C LYS A 124 -6.13 -20.74 -10.66
N ASN A 125 -6.45 -19.47 -10.35
CA ASN A 125 -7.01 -18.55 -11.33
C ASN A 125 -5.92 -18.08 -12.32
N PRO A 126 -6.03 -18.41 -13.63
CA PRO A 126 -4.97 -18.12 -14.60
C PRO A 126 -4.79 -16.62 -14.89
N LYS A 127 -5.76 -15.77 -14.52
CA LYS A 127 -5.73 -14.33 -14.77
C LYS A 127 -5.06 -13.54 -13.64
N LEU A 128 -4.88 -14.13 -12.46
CA LEU A 128 -4.33 -13.43 -11.30
C LEU A 128 -2.82 -13.22 -11.42
N LYS A 129 -2.07 -14.29 -11.73
CA LYS A 129 -0.60 -14.25 -11.81
C LYS A 129 -0.07 -13.23 -12.85
N PRO A 130 -0.61 -13.15 -14.09
CA PRO A 130 -0.12 -12.17 -15.07
C PRO A 130 -0.29 -10.73 -14.60
N HIS A 131 -1.45 -10.38 -14.04
CA HIS A 131 -1.71 -9.02 -13.55
C HIS A 131 -0.77 -8.66 -12.38
N ALA A 132 -0.51 -9.62 -11.49
CA ALA A 132 0.46 -9.47 -10.41
C ALA A 132 1.87 -9.16 -10.92
N ILE A 133 2.34 -9.93 -11.89
CA ILE A 133 3.66 -9.73 -12.49
C ILE A 133 3.76 -8.35 -13.13
N THR A 134 2.70 -7.87 -13.80
CA THR A 134 2.67 -6.53 -14.40
C THR A 134 2.97 -5.43 -13.39
N VAL A 135 2.44 -5.51 -12.16
CA VAL A 135 2.72 -4.49 -11.12
C VAL A 135 4.21 -4.44 -10.78
N PHE A 136 4.85 -5.60 -10.57
CA PHE A 136 6.29 -5.67 -10.30
C PHE A 136 7.12 -5.13 -11.48
N VAL A 137 6.80 -5.56 -12.70
CA VAL A 137 7.52 -5.15 -13.92
C VAL A 137 7.42 -3.64 -14.11
N MET A 138 6.20 -3.09 -14.11
CA MET A 138 5.99 -1.66 -14.34
C MET A 138 6.63 -0.80 -13.24
N THR A 139 6.62 -1.27 -11.99
CA THR A 139 7.32 -0.57 -10.89
C THR A 139 8.82 -0.58 -11.10
N CYS A 140 9.40 -1.71 -11.51
CA CYS A 140 10.83 -1.80 -11.85
C CYS A 140 11.20 -0.90 -13.04
N GLU A 141 10.38 -0.88 -14.09
CA GLU A 141 10.58 0.00 -15.25
C GLU A 141 10.48 1.47 -14.86
N SER A 142 9.58 1.81 -13.94
CA SER A 142 9.43 3.18 -13.42
C SER A 142 10.70 3.63 -12.70
N ALA A 143 11.36 2.77 -11.92
CA ALA A 143 12.65 3.09 -11.30
C ALA A 143 13.72 3.49 -12.35
N VAL A 144 13.83 2.72 -13.43
CA VAL A 144 14.76 3.01 -14.55
C VAL A 144 14.41 4.34 -15.22
N GLN A 145 13.12 4.58 -15.48
CA GLN A 145 12.64 5.82 -16.11
C GLN A 145 12.88 7.04 -15.22
N LEU A 146 12.63 6.92 -13.91
CA LEU A 146 12.89 7.98 -12.95
C LEU A 146 14.38 8.34 -12.89
N ARG A 147 15.28 7.34 -12.89
CA ARG A 147 16.72 7.61 -12.93
C ARG A 147 17.13 8.30 -14.23
N LYS A 148 16.65 7.78 -15.37
CA LYS A 148 17.05 8.26 -16.70
C LYS A 148 16.46 9.63 -17.06
N ALA A 149 15.20 9.87 -16.73
CA ALA A 149 14.42 10.99 -17.24
C ALA A 149 13.80 11.87 -16.14
N GLY A 150 13.94 11.50 -14.86
CA GLY A 150 13.37 12.25 -13.73
C GLY A 150 11.85 12.11 -13.58
N LYS A 151 11.20 11.30 -14.43
CA LYS A 151 9.75 11.07 -14.44
C LYS A 151 9.43 9.71 -15.04
N VAL A 152 8.23 9.20 -14.77
CA VAL A 152 7.67 8.04 -15.47
C VAL A 152 7.35 8.43 -16.91
N THR A 153 7.82 7.63 -17.87
CA THR A 153 7.69 7.84 -19.32
C THR A 153 6.99 6.67 -20.01
N VAL A 154 6.09 5.98 -19.31
CA VAL A 154 5.20 4.99 -19.93
C VAL A 154 4.44 5.68 -21.07
N LYS A 155 4.37 5.04 -22.25
CA LYS A 155 3.72 5.63 -23.44
C LYS A 155 2.34 6.16 -23.09
N ASP A 156 2.02 7.39 -23.53
CA ASP A 156 0.77 8.08 -23.19
C ASP A 156 -0.50 7.24 -23.46
N SER A 157 -0.51 6.48 -24.56
CA SER A 157 -1.62 5.57 -24.89
C SER A 157 -1.84 4.50 -23.81
N ASN A 158 -0.75 3.95 -23.28
CA ASN A 158 -0.79 2.90 -22.26
C ASN A 158 -1.19 3.48 -20.90
N LEU A 159 -0.69 4.67 -20.53
CA LEU A 159 -1.10 5.33 -19.29
C LEU A 159 -2.59 5.68 -19.29
N LYS A 160 -3.12 6.16 -20.42
CA LYS A 160 -4.56 6.43 -20.58
C LYS A 160 -5.40 5.17 -20.44
N GLU A 161 -4.99 4.07 -21.06
CA GLU A 161 -5.69 2.78 -20.93
C GLU A 161 -5.66 2.26 -19.49
N LEU A 162 -4.51 2.35 -18.82
CA LEU A 162 -4.37 1.99 -17.41
C LEU A 162 -5.26 2.85 -16.52
N GLY A 163 -5.21 4.17 -16.65
CA GLY A 163 -6.04 5.11 -15.90
C GLY A 163 -7.53 4.85 -16.11
N SER A 164 -7.98 4.73 -17.36
CA SER A 164 -9.36 4.42 -17.72
C SER A 164 -9.82 3.09 -17.12
N THR A 165 -8.97 2.06 -17.16
CA THR A 165 -9.26 0.75 -16.57
C THR A 165 -9.44 0.85 -15.05
N HIS A 166 -8.50 1.49 -14.35
CA HIS A 166 -8.57 1.65 -12.89
C HIS A 166 -9.78 2.49 -12.48
N PHE A 167 -10.09 3.55 -13.23
CA PHE A 167 -11.29 4.37 -13.02
C PHE A 167 -12.57 3.55 -13.22
N LYS A 168 -12.69 2.82 -14.34
CA LYS A 168 -13.85 1.98 -14.67
C LYS A 168 -14.18 0.93 -13.61
N TYR A 169 -13.15 0.35 -12.99
CA TYR A 169 -13.32 -0.65 -11.94
C TYR A 169 -13.53 -0.05 -10.54
N GLY A 170 -13.50 1.28 -10.38
CA GLY A 170 -13.72 1.94 -9.09
C GLY A 170 -12.52 1.81 -8.14
N VAL A 171 -11.29 1.77 -8.70
CA VAL A 171 -10.08 1.84 -7.88
C VAL A 171 -10.01 3.23 -7.24
N VAL A 172 -9.67 3.30 -5.95
CA VAL A 172 -9.53 4.53 -5.17
C VAL A 172 -8.14 4.58 -4.54
N ASP A 173 -7.78 5.72 -3.94
CA ASP A 173 -6.45 5.93 -3.36
C ASP A 173 -6.06 4.86 -2.35
N GLU A 174 -6.99 4.42 -1.52
CA GLU A 174 -6.78 3.40 -0.49
C GLU A 174 -6.37 2.05 -1.10
N HIS A 175 -6.86 1.72 -2.30
CA HIS A 175 -6.43 0.51 -3.00
C HIS A 175 -4.97 0.58 -3.45
N PHE A 176 -4.47 1.76 -3.85
CA PHE A 176 -3.05 1.94 -4.16
C PHE A 176 -2.19 1.82 -2.90
N GLU A 177 -2.63 2.34 -1.76
CA GLU A 177 -1.91 2.20 -0.48
C GLU A 177 -1.82 0.73 -0.02
N VAL A 178 -2.93 -0.01 -0.10
CA VAL A 178 -2.95 -1.46 0.17
C VAL A 178 -1.97 -2.19 -0.74
N THR A 179 -2.00 -1.86 -2.03
CA THR A 179 -1.16 -2.47 -3.06
C THR A 179 0.31 -2.19 -2.78
N LYS A 180 0.67 -0.94 -2.44
CA LYS A 180 2.04 -0.56 -2.04
C LYS A 180 2.52 -1.36 -0.83
N PHE A 181 1.70 -1.43 0.21
CA PHE A 181 2.05 -2.17 1.42
C PHE A 181 2.26 -3.66 1.12
N ALA A 182 1.32 -4.29 0.41
CA ALA A 182 1.41 -5.69 0.03
C ALA A 182 2.63 -5.97 -0.86
N LEU A 183 2.96 -5.06 -1.79
CA LEU A 183 4.15 -5.15 -2.64
C LEU A 183 5.41 -5.17 -1.78
N LEU A 184 5.58 -4.19 -0.89
CA LEU A 184 6.77 -4.07 -0.05
C LEU A 184 6.96 -5.24 0.93
N GLU A 185 5.89 -5.71 1.57
CA GLU A 185 5.99 -6.90 2.44
C GLU A 185 6.30 -8.17 1.63
N THR A 186 5.75 -8.31 0.42
CA THR A 186 6.08 -9.45 -0.44
C THR A 186 7.55 -9.43 -0.86
N ILE A 187 8.10 -8.25 -1.19
CA ILE A 187 9.52 -8.11 -1.53
C ILE A 187 10.41 -8.43 -0.33
N LYS A 188 10.06 -7.93 0.86
CA LYS A 188 10.76 -8.20 2.12
C LYS A 188 10.85 -9.69 2.42
N GLU A 189 9.74 -10.41 2.28
CA GLU A 189 9.69 -11.86 2.47
C GLU A 189 10.48 -12.62 1.40
N ALA A 190 10.48 -12.13 0.15
CA ALA A 190 11.17 -12.77 -0.96
C ALA A 190 12.69 -12.56 -0.91
N MET A 191 13.15 -11.44 -0.33
CA MET A 191 14.54 -10.99 -0.38
C MET A 191 15.07 -10.60 1.01
N PRO A 192 14.97 -11.46 2.04
CA PRO A 192 15.31 -11.09 3.42
C PRO A 192 16.78 -10.65 3.57
N GLU A 193 17.70 -11.23 2.79
CA GLU A 193 19.13 -10.91 2.83
C GLU A 193 19.48 -9.57 2.17
N MET A 194 18.70 -9.14 1.17
CA MET A 194 18.89 -7.85 0.49
C MET A 194 18.01 -6.74 1.08
N TRP A 195 17.04 -7.10 1.93
CA TRP A 195 16.05 -6.16 2.43
C TRP A 195 16.69 -5.12 3.35
N SER A 196 16.50 -3.85 3.00
CA SER A 196 16.98 -2.72 3.79
C SER A 196 15.97 -1.57 3.75
N PRO A 197 16.07 -0.59 4.67
CA PRO A 197 15.27 0.64 4.60
C PRO A 197 15.42 1.38 3.26
N GLU A 198 16.61 1.39 2.67
CA GLU A 198 16.91 2.01 1.39
C GLU A 198 16.22 1.27 0.25
N MET A 199 16.23 -0.07 0.26
CA MET A 199 15.53 -0.88 -0.73
C MET A 199 14.01 -0.70 -0.62
N LYS A 200 13.48 -0.66 0.60
CA LYS A 200 12.06 -0.33 0.85
C LYS A 200 11.71 1.03 0.28
N SER A 201 12.54 2.04 0.51
CA SER A 201 12.33 3.40 0.01
C SER A 201 12.39 3.45 -1.51
N ALA A 202 13.36 2.78 -2.14
CA ALA A 202 13.53 2.76 -3.58
C ALA A 202 12.33 2.13 -4.31
N TRP A 203 11.86 0.97 -3.85
CA TRP A 203 10.65 0.34 -4.38
C TRP A 203 9.39 1.19 -4.12
N GLY A 204 9.29 1.76 -2.92
CA GLY A 204 8.16 2.61 -2.54
C GLY A 204 8.04 3.86 -3.41
N GLU A 205 9.15 4.56 -3.63
CA GLU A 205 9.18 5.77 -4.46
C GLU A 205 8.89 5.46 -5.93
N ALA A 206 9.47 4.39 -6.49
CA ALA A 206 9.18 3.96 -7.85
C ALA A 206 7.69 3.62 -8.04
N TYR A 207 7.08 2.96 -7.05
CA TYR A 207 5.65 2.66 -7.05
C TYR A 207 4.80 3.93 -6.96
N ASP A 208 5.14 4.86 -6.06
CA ASP A 208 4.39 6.09 -5.85
C ASP A 208 4.32 6.95 -7.12
N GLN A 209 5.44 7.05 -7.83
CA GLN A 209 5.51 7.82 -9.09
C GLN A 209 4.70 7.15 -10.20
N LEU A 210 4.72 5.81 -10.29
CA LEU A 210 3.86 5.06 -11.21
C LEU A 210 2.38 5.25 -10.88
N ALA A 211 2.02 5.10 -9.61
CA ALA A 211 0.65 5.28 -9.15
C ALA A 211 0.15 6.70 -9.41
N ALA A 212 0.97 7.73 -9.18
CA ALA A 212 0.65 9.11 -9.49
C ALA A 212 0.39 9.30 -11.00
N ALA A 213 1.23 8.74 -11.86
CA ALA A 213 1.04 8.80 -13.31
C ALA A 213 -0.26 8.12 -13.77
N ILE A 214 -0.62 6.98 -13.18
CA ILE A 214 -1.89 6.29 -13.47
C ILE A 214 -3.08 7.12 -12.98
N LYS A 215 -3.03 7.63 -11.74
CA LYS A 215 -4.09 8.46 -11.15
C LYS A 215 -4.36 9.73 -11.95
N MET A 216 -3.33 10.32 -12.55
CA MET A 216 -3.49 11.47 -13.47
C MET A 216 -4.36 11.16 -14.69
N GLU A 217 -4.52 9.89 -15.07
CA GLU A 217 -5.36 9.45 -16.19
C GLU A 217 -6.64 8.73 -15.73
N MET A 218 -6.90 8.64 -14.42
CA MET A 218 -8.16 8.12 -13.86
C MET A 218 -9.26 9.19 -13.92
N LYS A 219 -9.71 9.50 -15.14
CA LYS A 219 -10.72 10.53 -15.43
C LYS A 219 -12.02 9.90 -15.95
N PRO A 220 -13.19 10.53 -15.71
CA PRO A 220 -14.47 10.19 -16.34
C PRO A 220 -14.44 10.27 -17.86
#